data_AF-A0A2U3AZ76-F1
#
_entry.id   AF-A0A2U3AZ76-F1
#
_cell.length_a   1.000
_cell.length_b   1.000
_cell.length_c   1.000
_cell.angle_alpha   90.00
_cell.angle_beta   90.00
_cell.angle_gamma   90.00
#
_symmetry.space_group_name_H-M   'P 1'
#
loop_
_entity.id
_entity.type
_entity.pdbx_description
1 polymer ?
#
loop_
_entity_poly.entity_id
_entity_poly.type
_entity_poly.pdbx_seq_one_letter_code
_entity_poly.pdbx_strand_id
1 'polypeptide(L)'
;MNPAFKSRQLSFLIQNIAVTLILFGIHSYLLFHFAENINFIIPLWQVYVFHFVVTTLLYSVINFQYSRGKTEIFNLFMGFTFLKMILAIVFLLPVLLSDTEHKQPDVFNFFIPYFLYLFFEVFSLTSFLQKKP
;
A
#
# COMPACT_ATOMS: atom_id res chain seq x y z
N MET A 1 6.53 20.73 -15.30
CA MET A 1 6.86 19.58 -14.41
C MET A 1 8.21 19.03 -14.81
N ASN A 2 9.07 18.76 -13.83
CA ASN A 2 10.41 18.18 -14.04
C ASN A 2 10.31 16.84 -14.82
N PRO A 3 11.04 16.65 -15.95
CA PRO A 3 11.04 15.39 -16.70
C PRO A 3 11.42 14.16 -15.85
N ALA A 4 12.33 14.33 -14.90
CA ALA A 4 12.74 13.28 -13.98
C ALA A 4 11.62 12.87 -13.02
N PHE A 5 10.78 13.82 -12.58
CA PHE A 5 9.59 13.51 -11.77
C PHE A 5 8.64 12.59 -12.56
N LYS A 6 8.31 12.97 -13.80
CA LYS A 6 7.36 12.21 -14.64
C LYS A 6 7.85 10.79 -14.90
N SER A 7 9.12 10.63 -15.23
CA SER A 7 9.72 9.31 -15.50
C SER A 7 9.66 8.40 -14.27
N ARG A 8 10.10 8.88 -13.10
CA ARG A 8 10.01 8.12 -11.84
C ARG A 8 8.57 7.77 -11.47
N GLN A 9 7.66 8.73 -11.61
CA GLN A 9 6.24 8.53 -11.32
C GLN A 9 5.60 7.47 -12.21
N LEU A 10 5.87 7.51 -13.52
CA LEU A 10 5.34 6.54 -14.46
C LEU A 10 5.90 5.15 -14.20
N SER A 11 7.22 5.04 -13.98
CA SER A 11 7.87 3.78 -13.64
C SER A 11 7.27 3.16 -12.38
N PHE A 12 7.10 3.97 -11.33
CA PHE A 12 6.51 3.51 -10.08
C PHE A 12 5.05 3.09 -10.27
N LEU A 13 4.25 3.85 -11.01
CA LEU A 13 2.84 3.53 -11.25
C LEU A 13 2.71 2.18 -11.98
N ILE A 14 3.53 1.94 -13.01
CA ILE A 14 3.55 0.67 -13.74
C ILE A 14 3.93 -0.49 -12.80
N GLN A 15 4.97 -0.31 -11.99
CA GLN A 15 5.38 -1.31 -11.00
C GLN A 15 4.28 -1.57 -9.97
N ASN A 16 3.64 -0.53 -9.46
CA ASN A 16 2.56 -0.65 -8.47
C ASN A 16 1.35 -1.37 -9.06
N ILE A 17 0.97 -1.08 -10.31
CA ILE A 17 -0.09 -1.80 -11.02
C ILE A 17 0.28 -3.29 -11.16
N ALA A 18 1.50 -3.59 -11.62
CA ALA A 18 1.95 -4.97 -11.79
C ALA A 18 1.94 -5.75 -10.46
N VAL A 19 2.49 -5.17 -9.39
CA VAL A 19 2.47 -5.75 -8.04
C VAL A 19 1.04 -5.96 -7.55
N THR A 20 0.16 -4.97 -7.74
CA THR A 20 -1.25 -5.05 -7.34
C THR A 20 -1.94 -6.21 -8.04
N LEU A 21 -1.81 -6.34 -9.36
CA LEU A 21 -2.46 -7.38 -10.14
C LEU A 21 -1.94 -8.77 -9.79
N ILE A 22 -0.63 -8.92 -9.62
CA ILE A 22 -0.01 -10.20 -9.22
C ILE A 22 -0.50 -10.61 -7.83
N LEU A 23 -0.41 -9.71 -6.85
CA LEU A 23 -0.83 -10.01 -5.48
C LEU A 23 -2.33 -10.27 -5.40
N PHE A 24 -3.16 -9.48 -6.09
CA PHE A 24 -4.60 -9.68 -6.14
C PHE A 24 -4.97 -11.02 -6.77
N GLY A 25 -4.30 -11.39 -7.87
CA GLY A 25 -4.52 -12.68 -8.55
C GLY A 25 -4.17 -13.87 -7.65
N ILE A 26 -3.00 -13.84 -7.02
CA ILE A 26 -2.57 -14.88 -6.07
C ILE A 26 -3.55 -14.97 -4.89
N HIS A 27 -3.91 -13.84 -4.31
CA HIS A 27 -4.79 -13.82 -3.14
C HIS A 27 -6.21 -14.26 -3.48
N SER A 28 -6.75 -13.84 -4.63
CA SER A 28 -8.05 -14.30 -5.12
C SER A 28 -8.07 -15.80 -5.36
N TYR A 29 -7.00 -16.35 -5.96
CA TYR A 29 -6.86 -17.79 -6.18
C TYR A 29 -6.82 -18.57 -4.85
N LEU A 30 -6.06 -18.07 -3.87
CA LEU A 30 -5.99 -18.69 -2.55
C LEU A 30 -7.34 -18.65 -1.83
N LEU A 31 -8.06 -17.52 -1.87
CA LEU A 31 -9.37 -17.42 -1.23
C LEU A 31 -10.39 -18.33 -1.89
N PHE A 32 -10.39 -18.40 -3.23
CA PHE A 32 -11.29 -19.29 -3.97
C PHE A 32 -11.07 -20.76 -3.61
N HIS A 33 -9.83 -21.21 -3.43
CA HIS A 33 -9.54 -22.63 -3.17
C HIS A 33 -9.58 -23.02 -1.68
N PHE A 34 -9.21 -22.10 -0.78
CA PHE A 34 -9.02 -22.41 0.64
C PHE A 34 -10.01 -21.71 1.59
N ALA A 35 -10.77 -20.74 1.11
CA ALA A 35 -11.61 -19.88 1.96
C ALA A 35 -12.98 -19.56 1.35
N GLU A 36 -13.51 -20.41 0.47
CA GLU A 36 -14.79 -20.20 -0.23
C GLU A 36 -15.98 -19.99 0.72
N ASN A 37 -15.94 -20.60 1.92
CA ASN A 37 -17.00 -20.51 2.92
C ASN A 37 -16.84 -19.33 3.90
N ILE A 38 -15.82 -18.49 3.75
CA ILE A 38 -15.57 -17.35 4.63
C ILE A 38 -16.22 -16.09 4.04
N ASN A 39 -17.18 -15.52 4.78
CA ASN A 39 -17.82 -14.26 4.42
C ASN A 39 -17.00 -13.08 4.97
N PHE A 40 -16.25 -12.42 4.10
CA PHE A 40 -15.52 -11.20 4.44
C PHE A 40 -16.44 -9.99 4.48
N ILE A 41 -16.29 -9.16 5.52
CA ILE A 41 -16.99 -7.87 5.64
C ILE A 41 -16.45 -6.89 4.60
N ILE A 42 -15.14 -6.89 4.38
CA ILE A 42 -14.49 -6.05 3.39
C ILE A 42 -14.15 -6.91 2.16
N PRO A 43 -14.75 -6.63 0.99
CA PRO A 43 -14.40 -7.32 -0.25
C PRO A 43 -12.91 -7.17 -0.59
N LEU A 44 -12.31 -8.25 -1.10
CA LEU A 44 -10.89 -8.31 -1.41
C LEU A 44 -10.42 -7.16 -2.32
N TRP A 45 -11.21 -6.83 -3.35
CA TRP A 45 -10.86 -5.75 -4.28
C TRP A 45 -10.75 -4.38 -3.58
N GLN A 46 -11.54 -4.13 -2.52
CA GLN A 46 -11.45 -2.87 -1.76
C GLN A 46 -10.14 -2.78 -1.00
N VAL A 47 -9.66 -3.90 -0.45
CA VAL A 47 -8.34 -3.98 0.23
C VAL A 47 -7.23 -3.59 -0.74
N TYR A 48 -7.23 -4.15 -1.95
CA TYR A 48 -6.20 -3.85 -2.94
C TYR A 48 -6.30 -2.44 -3.52
N VAL A 49 -7.50 -1.92 -3.76
CA VAL A 49 -7.71 -0.53 -4.17
C VAL A 49 -7.20 0.43 -3.10
N PHE A 50 -7.51 0.17 -1.82
CA PHE A 50 -7.00 0.98 -0.71
C PHE A 50 -5.47 1.05 -0.70
N HIS A 51 -4.79 -0.11 -0.71
CA HIS A 51 -3.33 -0.14 -0.69
C HIS A 51 -2.73 0.51 -1.94
N PHE A 52 -3.26 0.22 -3.13
CA PHE A 52 -2.82 0.82 -4.38
C PHE A 52 -2.88 2.35 -4.34
N VAL A 53 -4.02 2.90 -3.91
CA VAL A 53 -4.27 4.34 -3.83
C VAL A 53 -3.35 4.99 -2.81
N VAL A 54 -3.29 4.46 -1.58
CA VAL A 54 -2.46 5.03 -0.51
C VAL A 54 -0.99 5.01 -0.92
N THR A 55 -0.47 3.87 -1.37
CA THR A 55 0.92 3.73 -1.82
C THR A 55 1.25 4.67 -2.98
N THR A 56 0.33 4.84 -3.93
CA THR A 56 0.50 5.80 -5.04
C THR A 56 0.57 7.24 -4.54
N LEU A 57 -0.32 7.63 -3.62
CA LEU A 57 -0.34 8.98 -3.05
C LEU A 57 0.95 9.27 -2.27
N LEU A 58 1.36 8.35 -1.40
CA LEU A 58 2.59 8.51 -0.59
C LEU A 58 3.81 8.70 -1.49
N TYR A 59 4.00 7.82 -2.47
CA TYR A 59 5.11 7.93 -3.42
C TYR A 59 5.05 9.25 -4.20
N SER A 60 3.87 9.65 -4.67
CA SER A 60 3.69 10.89 -5.44
C SER A 60 4.13 12.11 -4.65
N VAL A 61 3.75 12.19 -3.38
CA VAL A 61 4.15 13.31 -2.51
C VAL A 61 5.65 13.28 -2.25
N ILE A 62 6.23 12.11 -1.99
CA ILE A 62 7.67 11.98 -1.78
C ILE A 62 8.47 12.38 -3.03
N ASN A 63 8.10 11.85 -4.21
CA ASN A 63 8.73 12.18 -5.47
C ASN A 63 8.58 13.67 -5.81
N PHE A 64 7.45 14.29 -5.46
CA PHE A 64 7.23 15.72 -5.64
C PHE A 64 8.17 16.55 -4.75
N GLN A 65 8.28 16.21 -3.46
CA GLN A 65 9.14 16.92 -2.51
C GLN A 65 10.63 16.71 -2.83
N TYR A 66 11.03 15.51 -3.24
CA TYR A 66 12.38 15.23 -3.72
C TYR A 66 12.72 16.05 -4.97
N SER A 67 11.78 16.18 -5.91
CA SER A 67 11.97 16.98 -7.12
C SER A 67 12.06 18.49 -6.85
N ARG A 68 11.68 18.95 -5.65
CA ARG A 68 11.87 20.32 -5.16
C ARG A 68 13.18 20.51 -4.37
N GLY A 69 14.01 19.47 -4.25
CA GLY A 69 15.30 19.55 -3.57
C GLY A 69 15.23 19.38 -2.04
N LYS A 70 14.12 18.88 -1.48
CA LYS A 70 14.08 18.56 -0.05
C LYS A 70 15.01 17.39 0.27
N THR A 71 15.80 17.55 1.32
CA THR A 71 16.81 16.56 1.77
C THR A 71 16.27 15.60 2.84
N GLU A 72 15.20 15.96 3.55
CA GLU A 72 14.60 15.15 4.62
C GLU A 72 13.54 14.15 4.12
N ILE A 73 13.84 13.43 3.03
CA ILE A 73 12.89 12.48 2.44
C ILE A 73 12.60 11.30 3.38
N PHE A 74 13.58 10.89 4.19
CA PHE A 74 13.39 9.84 5.18
C PHE A 74 12.36 10.22 6.25
N ASN A 75 12.46 11.43 6.83
CA ASN A 75 11.51 11.92 7.83
C ASN A 75 10.09 12.01 7.23
N LEU A 76 9.99 12.47 5.98
CA LEU A 76 8.73 12.55 5.26
C LEU A 76 8.12 11.16 5.04
N PHE A 77 8.93 10.18 4.62
CA PHE A 77 8.50 8.79 4.48
C PHE A 77 7.99 8.23 5.81
N MET A 78 8.74 8.41 6.90
CA MET A 78 8.33 7.95 8.24
C MET A 78 6.99 8.54 8.68
N GLY A 79 6.79 9.84 8.49
CA GLY A 79 5.51 10.51 8.80
C GLY A 79 4.35 9.99 7.96
N PHE A 80 4.58 9.69 6.69
CA PHE A 80 3.58 9.12 5.81
C PHE A 80 3.26 7.65 6.11
N THR A 81 4.24 6.86 6.51
CA THR A 81 4.03 5.49 7.01
C THR A 81 3.16 5.51 8.27
N PHE A 82 3.40 6.46 9.17
CA PHE A 82 2.53 6.65 10.34
C PHE A 82 1.10 7.05 9.95
N LEU A 83 0.94 7.99 9.01
CA LEU A 83 -0.37 8.35 8.48
C LEU A 83 -1.09 7.14 7.85
N LYS A 84 -0.36 6.30 7.09
CA LYS A 84 -0.89 5.07 6.50
C LYS A 84 -1.39 4.09 7.56
N MET A 85 -0.72 3.99 8.71
CA MET A 85 -1.21 3.17 9.83
C MET A 85 -2.55 3.70 10.37
N ILE A 86 -2.71 5.02 10.49
CA ILE A 86 -3.99 5.63 10.90
C ILE A 86 -5.08 5.32 9.87
N LEU A 87 -4.78 5.50 8.57
CA LEU A 87 -5.72 5.20 7.50
C LEU A 87 -6.11 3.72 7.48
N ALA A 88 -5.20 2.82 7.79
CA ALA A 88 -5.47 1.39 7.91
C ALA A 88 -6.46 1.08 9.05
N ILE A 89 -6.30 1.72 10.22
CA ILE A 89 -7.25 1.59 11.33
C ILE A 89 -8.64 2.11 10.92
N VAL A 90 -8.70 3.27 10.26
CA VAL A 90 -9.95 3.84 9.77
C VAL A 90 -10.61 2.94 8.73
N PHE A 91 -9.83 2.34 7.84
CA PHE A 91 -10.34 1.40 6.83
C PHE A 91 -10.90 0.11 7.45
N LEU A 92 -10.28 -0.38 8.52
CA LEU A 92 -10.73 -1.55 9.27
C LEU A 92 -11.89 -1.25 10.24
N LEU A 93 -12.31 0.00 10.40
CA LEU A 93 -13.39 0.39 11.31
C LEU A 93 -14.68 -0.45 11.13
N PRO A 94 -15.15 -0.77 9.90
CA PRO A 94 -16.34 -1.62 9.72
C PRO A 94 -16.17 -3.02 10.33
N VAL A 95 -14.96 -3.59 10.25
CA VAL A 95 -14.64 -4.88 10.86
C VAL A 95 -14.57 -4.75 12.38
N LEU A 96 -13.90 -3.71 12.88
CA LEU A 96 -13.74 -3.46 14.32
C LEU A 96 -15.09 -3.27 15.02
N LEU A 97 -16.01 -2.53 14.41
CA LEU A 97 -17.35 -2.22 14.95
C LEU A 97 -18.41 -3.28 14.66
N SER A 98 -18.14 -4.26 13.80
CA SER A 98 -19.11 -5.33 13.49
C SER A 98 -19.36 -6.24 14.70
N ASP A 99 -20.56 -6.82 14.78
CA ASP A 99 -20.91 -7.80 15.82
C ASP A 99 -20.53 -9.25 15.44
N THR A 100 -19.68 -9.44 14.42
CA THR A 100 -19.29 -10.78 13.96
C THR A 100 -18.38 -11.46 14.98
N GLU A 101 -18.67 -12.74 15.28
CA GLU A 101 -17.88 -13.53 16.25
C GLU A 101 -16.44 -13.79 15.78
N HIS A 102 -16.20 -13.81 14.46
CA HIS A 102 -14.91 -14.18 13.87
C HIS A 102 -14.37 -13.08 12.94
N LYS A 103 -13.76 -12.04 13.52
CA LYS A 103 -13.13 -10.91 12.79
C LYS A 103 -11.72 -11.19 12.25
N GLN A 104 -11.07 -12.24 12.74
CA GLN A 104 -9.68 -12.56 12.41
C GLN A 104 -9.43 -12.68 10.89
N PRO A 105 -10.28 -13.38 10.10
CA PRO A 105 -10.05 -13.52 8.67
C PRO A 105 -9.97 -12.16 7.94
N ASP A 106 -10.88 -11.22 8.21
CA ASP A 106 -10.84 -9.87 7.63
C ASP A 106 -9.56 -9.11 7.98
N VAL A 107 -9.11 -9.22 9.24
CA VAL A 107 -7.88 -8.59 9.71
C VAL A 107 -6.67 -9.16 8.96
N PHE A 108 -6.54 -10.48 8.84
CA PHE A 108 -5.43 -11.11 8.08
C PHE A 108 -5.49 -10.78 6.59
N ASN A 109 -6.70 -10.80 6.02
CA ASN A 109 -6.95 -10.46 4.62
C ASN A 109 -6.48 -9.04 4.28
N PHE A 110 -6.56 -8.11 5.24
CA PHE A 110 -6.04 -6.76 5.11
C PHE A 110 -4.53 -6.64 5.38
N PHE A 111 -4.04 -7.23 6.48
CA PHE A 111 -2.67 -7.00 6.94
C PHE A 111 -1.60 -7.73 6.13
N ILE A 112 -1.92 -8.88 5.53
CA ILE A 112 -0.96 -9.58 4.66
C ILE A 112 -0.59 -8.69 3.45
N PRO A 113 -1.54 -8.18 2.65
CA PRO A 113 -1.25 -7.18 1.62
C PRO A 113 -0.56 -5.93 2.19
N TYR A 114 -1.00 -5.41 3.34
CA TYR A 114 -0.40 -4.22 3.95
C TYR A 114 1.13 -4.32 4.08
N PHE A 115 1.63 -5.44 4.61
CA PHE A 115 3.07 -5.65 4.78
C PHE A 115 3.79 -5.81 3.44
N LEU A 116 3.17 -6.46 2.46
CA LEU A 116 3.76 -6.59 1.11
C LEU A 116 3.87 -5.22 0.41
N TYR A 117 2.85 -4.38 0.53
CA TYR A 117 2.89 -3.00 0.02
C TYR A 117 3.91 -2.15 0.78
N LEU A 118 4.03 -2.31 2.10
CA LEU A 118 5.05 -1.61 2.89
C LEU A 118 6.46 -2.01 2.43
N PHE A 119 6.71 -3.30 2.21
CA PHE A 119 7.98 -3.77 1.66
C PHE A 119 8.26 -3.17 0.29
N PHE A 120 7.27 -3.19 -0.61
CA PHE A 120 7.37 -2.59 -1.94
C PHE A 120 7.65 -1.07 -1.88
N GLU A 121 7.00 -0.34 -0.97
CA GLU A 121 7.23 1.09 -0.72
C GLU A 121 8.68 1.35 -0.31
N VAL A 122 9.17 0.63 0.70
CA VAL A 122 10.55 0.76 1.18
C VAL A 122 11.51 0.48 0.03
N PHE A 123 11.32 -0.62 -0.70
CA PHE A 123 12.16 -0.99 -1.85
C PHE A 123 12.19 0.12 -2.91
N SER A 124 11.02 0.62 -3.33
CA SER A 124 10.89 1.67 -4.33
C SER A 124 11.51 2.99 -3.89
N LEU A 125 11.53 3.25 -2.58
CA LEU A 125 12.06 4.48 -2.01
C LEU A 125 13.54 4.41 -1.65
N THR A 126 14.15 3.23 -1.61
CA THR A 126 15.59 3.07 -1.32
C THR A 126 16.49 3.98 -2.16
N SER A 127 16.17 4.16 -3.44
CA SER A 127 16.90 5.06 -4.34
C SER A 127 16.87 6.54 -3.94
N PHE A 128 15.84 6.99 -3.22
CA PHE A 128 15.77 8.34 -2.66
C PHE A 128 16.42 8.44 -1.28
N LEU A 129 16.49 7.33 -0.55
CA LEU A 129 17.00 7.25 0.83
C LEU A 129 18.52 7.06 0.89
N GLN A 130 19.12 6.48 -0.15
CA GLN A 130 20.57 6.34 -0.24
C GLN A 130 21.19 7.72 -0.54
N LYS A 131 21.92 8.27 0.43
CA LYS A 131 22.90 9.33 0.14
C LYS A 131 23.89 8.76 -0.87
N LYS A 132 24.06 9.43 -2.03
CA LYS A 132 25.21 9.15 -2.88
C LYS A 132 26.47 9.34 -2.03
N PRO A 133 27.43 8.39 -2.04
CA PRO A 133 28.71 8.55 -1.37
C PRO A 133 29.48 9.75 -1.91
#